data_AF-B2AFW9-F1
#
_entry.id   AF-B2AFW9-F1
#
_cell.length_a   1.000
_cell.length_b   1.000
_cell.length_c   1.000
_cell.angle_alpha   90.00
_cell.angle_beta   90.00
_cell.angle_gamma   90.00
#
_symmetry.space_group_name_H-M   'P 1'
#
loop_
_entity.id
_entity.type
_entity.pdbx_description
1 polymer ?
#
loop_
_entity_poly.entity_id
_entity_poly.type
_entity_poly.pdbx_seq_one_letter_code
_entity_poly.pdbx_strand_id
1 'polypeptide(L)'
;DGRKIYSEFCNVHTCERTFPLSKGLHCPNPKREHERFCSVDLSCGHPDCSQTGSYSSSAEWTQYFCPRHRCTMRGCLAGSTNKKQQQRCDLHILTCNVPRCERPCYENRDGTLDIVCAAHYGSFNCAWAGCARRKPGYDTKYCLEHKCAFGECSRGRERDAKWCKEHKCAISSCDRGVRENGGVMCKDHECNSSRCRLPRMTGADFCTDHGCKGKNCRFEARFPGGYCEERHACIVGMCSNPRSTVMSSTLGIFTDRCVEHDRLNRVGRRLSTNDMPERERWEGRRHRYSDDIESMRRRELERLQKEQREREERETHGPYAYSGWDRR
;
A
#
# COMPACT_ATOMS: atom_id res chain seq x y z
N ASP A 1 4.96 -60.56 -15.86
CA ASP A 1 3.49 -60.54 -15.76
C ASP A 1 2.82 -60.83 -17.10
N GLY A 2 2.39 -62.08 -17.31
CA GLY A 2 1.67 -62.49 -18.52
C GLY A 2 0.21 -62.07 -18.48
N ARG A 3 -0.10 -60.85 -18.90
CA ARG A 3 -1.50 -60.45 -19.13
C ARG A 3 -2.07 -61.27 -20.28
N LYS A 4 -3.15 -62.01 -20.02
CA LYS A 4 -3.90 -62.74 -21.06
C LYS A 4 -4.53 -61.71 -22.01
N ILE A 5 -4.10 -61.73 -23.27
CA ILE A 5 -4.66 -60.93 -24.36
C ILE A 5 -5.85 -61.71 -24.92
N TYR A 6 -7.06 -61.17 -24.80
CA TYR A 6 -8.26 -61.75 -25.41
C TYR A 6 -8.41 -61.15 -26.82
N SER A 7 -7.85 -61.85 -27.81
CA SER A 7 -7.90 -61.51 -29.24
C SER A 7 -8.00 -62.81 -30.04
N GLU A 8 -8.74 -62.78 -31.15
CA GLU A 8 -8.79 -63.88 -32.11
C GLU A 8 -7.49 -64.00 -32.94
N PHE A 9 -6.63 -62.98 -32.87
CA PHE A 9 -5.35 -62.92 -33.57
C PHE A 9 -4.18 -63.19 -32.63
N CYS A 10 -3.05 -63.64 -33.16
CA CYS A 10 -1.83 -63.75 -32.37
C CYS A 10 -1.32 -62.37 -31.91
N ASN A 11 -0.42 -62.35 -30.93
CA ASN A 11 0.16 -61.11 -30.39
C ASN A 11 0.82 -60.22 -31.46
N VAL A 12 1.37 -60.80 -32.53
CA VAL A 12 2.00 -60.06 -33.65
C VAL A 12 0.96 -59.37 -34.53
N HIS A 13 -0.21 -59.97 -34.74
CA HIS A 13 -1.26 -59.45 -35.63
C HIS A 13 -2.43 -58.79 -34.90
N THR A 14 -2.43 -58.79 -33.57
CA THR A 14 -3.46 -58.11 -32.76
C THR A 14 -3.23 -56.61 -32.73
N CYS A 15 -4.26 -55.82 -33.06
CA CYS A 15 -4.23 -54.37 -32.92
C CYS A 15 -4.00 -53.96 -31.46
N GLU A 16 -3.09 -53.02 -31.22
CA GLU A 16 -2.73 -52.54 -29.87
C GLU A 16 -3.79 -51.62 -29.23
N ARG A 17 -4.86 -51.27 -29.96
CA ARG A 17 -5.99 -50.51 -29.38
C ARG A 17 -6.68 -51.35 -28.31
N THR A 18 -6.58 -50.89 -27.07
CA THR A 18 -7.28 -51.47 -25.92
C THR A 18 -8.54 -50.67 -25.63
N PHE A 19 -9.64 -51.35 -25.35
CA PHE A 19 -10.84 -50.72 -24.79
C PHE A 19 -10.71 -50.63 -23.25
N PRO A 20 -11.50 -49.78 -22.57
CA PRO A 20 -11.53 -49.76 -21.11
C PRO A 20 -11.65 -51.19 -20.55
N LEU A 21 -10.95 -51.47 -19.44
CA LEU A 21 -10.87 -52.81 -18.82
C LEU A 21 -12.25 -53.48 -18.63
N SER A 22 -13.30 -52.68 -18.42
CA SER A 22 -14.69 -53.14 -18.32
C SER A 22 -15.21 -53.85 -19.58
N LYS A 23 -14.61 -53.61 -20.74
CA LYS A 23 -14.96 -54.25 -22.01
C LYS A 23 -14.01 -55.39 -22.38
N GLY A 24 -12.89 -55.58 -21.66
CA GLY A 24 -12.03 -56.78 -21.74
C GLY A 24 -11.45 -57.17 -23.10
N LEU A 25 -11.57 -56.33 -24.13
CA LEU A 25 -11.34 -56.73 -25.52
C LEU A 25 -10.26 -55.87 -26.18
N HIS A 26 -9.46 -56.52 -27.02
CA HIS A 26 -8.64 -55.86 -28.03
C HIS A 26 -9.50 -55.53 -29.26
N CYS A 27 -9.02 -54.62 -30.11
CA CYS A 27 -9.67 -54.36 -31.40
C CYS A 27 -9.78 -55.65 -32.24
N PRO A 28 -10.96 -55.97 -32.82
CA PRO A 28 -11.21 -57.22 -33.57
C PRO A 28 -10.64 -57.20 -34.99
N ASN A 29 -9.95 -56.15 -35.39
CA ASN A 29 -9.33 -56.06 -36.71
C ASN A 29 -7.84 -56.38 -36.61
N PRO A 30 -7.29 -57.24 -37.49
CA PRO A 30 -5.87 -57.53 -37.51
C PRO A 30 -5.07 -56.32 -37.98
N LYS A 31 -3.85 -56.18 -37.48
CA LYS A 31 -2.86 -55.20 -37.97
C LYS A 31 -1.91 -55.84 -38.98
N ARG A 32 -1.27 -55.00 -39.80
CA ARG A 32 -0.16 -55.44 -40.68
C ARG A 32 1.11 -55.67 -39.87
N GLU A 33 2.02 -56.48 -40.40
CA GLU A 33 3.24 -56.94 -39.71
C GLU A 33 4.12 -55.82 -39.13
N HIS A 34 4.13 -54.64 -39.76
CA HIS A 34 4.94 -53.49 -39.34
C HIS A 34 4.14 -52.34 -38.73
N GLU A 35 2.84 -52.54 -38.50
CA GLU A 35 1.96 -51.52 -37.92
C GLU A 35 1.67 -51.83 -36.44
N ARG A 36 1.32 -50.80 -35.66
CA ARG A 36 0.86 -50.96 -34.27
C ARG A 36 -0.65 -51.15 -34.17
N PHE A 37 -1.39 -50.58 -35.12
CA PHE A 37 -2.85 -50.57 -35.13
C PHE A 37 -3.38 -51.07 -36.48
N CYS A 38 -4.65 -51.47 -36.52
CA CYS A 38 -5.29 -51.94 -37.75
C CYS A 38 -5.56 -50.77 -38.73
N SER A 39 -5.86 -51.08 -40.00
CA SER A 39 -6.14 -50.06 -41.03
C SER A 39 -7.28 -49.11 -40.67
N VAL A 40 -8.28 -49.58 -39.90
CA VAL A 40 -9.39 -48.76 -39.40
C VAL A 40 -8.92 -47.75 -38.36
N ASP A 41 -8.08 -48.17 -37.41
CA ASP A 41 -7.53 -47.30 -36.36
C ASP A 41 -6.42 -46.36 -36.84
N LEU A 42 -5.82 -46.68 -37.99
CA LEU A 42 -4.88 -45.83 -38.73
C LEU A 42 -5.59 -44.87 -39.71
N SER A 43 -6.91 -45.02 -39.90
CA SER A 43 -7.69 -44.11 -40.74
C SER A 43 -8.00 -42.81 -40.00
N CYS A 44 -8.07 -41.70 -40.75
CA CYS A 44 -8.42 -40.41 -40.20
C CYS A 44 -9.83 -40.48 -39.59
N GLY A 45 -10.00 -40.07 -38.33
CA GLY A 45 -11.29 -40.07 -37.64
C GLY A 45 -12.32 -39.07 -38.18
N HIS A 46 -12.04 -38.41 -39.31
CA HIS A 46 -12.96 -37.52 -39.99
C HIS A 46 -13.80 -38.34 -40.98
N PRO A 47 -15.15 -38.30 -40.94
CA PRO A 47 -16.03 -39.21 -41.70
C PRO A 47 -15.74 -39.30 -43.20
N ASP A 48 -15.38 -38.17 -43.83
CA ASP A 48 -15.14 -38.08 -45.27
C ASP A 48 -13.66 -38.15 -45.67
N CYS A 49 -12.76 -38.63 -44.79
CA CYS A 49 -11.32 -38.61 -45.05
C CYS A 49 -10.75 -40.02 -45.23
N SER A 50 -10.26 -40.31 -46.44
CA SER A 50 -9.60 -41.58 -46.78
C SER A 50 -8.11 -41.62 -46.43
N GLN A 51 -7.55 -40.58 -45.80
CA GLN A 51 -6.14 -40.57 -45.43
C GLN A 51 -5.88 -41.51 -44.26
N THR A 52 -4.82 -42.30 -44.38
CA THR A 52 -4.27 -43.14 -43.32
C THR A 52 -2.92 -42.58 -42.85
N GLY A 53 -2.45 -43.00 -41.68
CA GLY A 53 -1.11 -42.64 -41.20
C GLY A 53 -0.70 -43.46 -40.00
N SER A 54 0.49 -43.18 -39.47
CA SER A 54 1.07 -43.89 -38.34
C SER A 54 1.24 -42.97 -37.12
N TYR A 55 1.14 -43.53 -35.92
CA TYR A 55 1.43 -42.82 -34.68
C TYR A 55 2.93 -42.81 -34.43
N SER A 56 3.50 -41.64 -34.15
CA SER A 56 4.93 -41.51 -33.95
C SER A 56 5.39 -41.90 -32.54
N SER A 57 4.53 -41.82 -31.49
CA SER A 57 5.10 -41.83 -30.12
C SER A 57 4.15 -41.97 -28.91
N SER A 58 2.82 -42.13 -29.05
CA SER A 58 1.98 -42.24 -27.84
C SER A 58 1.94 -43.66 -27.26
N ALA A 59 2.05 -43.75 -25.94
CA ALA A 59 1.83 -44.99 -25.18
C ALA A 59 0.34 -45.36 -25.12
N GLU A 60 -0.53 -44.35 -25.12
CA GLU A 60 -1.98 -44.52 -25.13
C GLU A 60 -2.54 -44.39 -26.55
N TRP A 61 -3.57 -45.18 -26.84
CA TRP A 61 -4.31 -45.08 -28.10
C TRP A 61 -5.15 -43.80 -28.11
N THR A 62 -5.03 -43.03 -29.18
CA THR A 62 -5.88 -41.87 -29.50
C THR A 62 -6.34 -42.03 -30.93
N GLN A 63 -7.46 -41.42 -31.35
CA GLN A 63 -7.88 -41.49 -32.75
C GLN A 63 -6.92 -40.71 -33.66
N TYR A 64 -6.53 -41.29 -34.80
CA TYR A 64 -5.66 -40.64 -35.76
C TYR A 64 -6.45 -39.57 -36.51
N PHE A 65 -5.87 -38.38 -36.63
CA PHE A 65 -6.34 -37.34 -37.53
C PHE A 65 -5.18 -36.92 -38.43
N CYS A 66 -5.41 -36.90 -39.74
CA CYS A 66 -4.40 -36.48 -40.70
C CYS A 66 -4.07 -34.98 -40.54
N PRO A 67 -2.96 -34.47 -41.11
CA PRO A 67 -2.55 -33.07 -40.95
C PRO A 67 -3.63 -32.03 -41.34
N ARG A 68 -4.59 -32.39 -42.20
CA ARG A 68 -5.70 -31.51 -42.62
C ARG A 68 -6.88 -31.47 -41.64
N HIS A 69 -7.02 -32.49 -40.80
CA HIS A 69 -8.12 -32.65 -39.86
C HIS A 69 -7.65 -32.73 -38.40
N ARG A 70 -6.35 -32.60 -38.15
CA ARG A 70 -5.76 -32.58 -36.83
C ARG A 70 -5.71 -31.14 -36.31
N CYS A 71 -5.90 -30.98 -35.01
CA CYS A 71 -5.67 -29.72 -34.34
C CYS A 71 -4.22 -29.23 -34.56
N THR A 72 -4.05 -28.00 -35.06
CA THR A 72 -2.74 -27.38 -35.31
C THR A 72 -2.01 -26.99 -34.03
N MET A 73 -2.68 -27.05 -32.88
CA MET A 73 -2.02 -26.80 -31.60
C MET A 73 -0.95 -27.87 -31.33
N ARG A 74 0.29 -27.42 -31.11
CA ARG A 74 1.45 -28.29 -30.88
C ARG A 74 1.16 -29.33 -29.79
N GLY A 75 1.31 -30.61 -30.13
CA GLY A 75 1.07 -31.73 -29.21
C GLY A 75 -0.38 -32.17 -29.08
N CYS A 76 -1.35 -31.42 -29.62
CA CYS A 76 -2.74 -31.86 -29.63
C CYS A 76 -2.93 -32.98 -30.67
N LEU A 77 -3.60 -34.06 -30.29
CA LEU A 77 -3.94 -35.20 -31.16
C LEU A 77 -5.44 -35.21 -31.53
N ALA A 78 -6.23 -34.28 -30.97
CA ALA A 78 -7.66 -34.20 -31.26
C ALA A 78 -7.94 -33.73 -32.69
N GLY A 79 -9.10 -34.13 -33.21
CA GLY A 79 -9.61 -33.66 -34.50
C GLY A 79 -9.99 -32.18 -34.44
N SER A 80 -9.71 -31.46 -35.51
CA SER A 80 -10.19 -30.10 -35.70
C SER A 80 -11.69 -30.10 -35.96
N THR A 81 -12.45 -29.21 -35.32
CA THR A 81 -13.91 -29.15 -35.47
C THR A 81 -14.35 -28.21 -36.59
N ASN A 82 -13.46 -27.35 -37.10
CA ASN A 82 -13.80 -26.37 -38.14
C ASN A 82 -12.92 -26.47 -39.39
N LYS A 83 -13.52 -26.85 -40.53
CA LYS A 83 -12.85 -26.95 -41.84
C LYS A 83 -12.45 -25.59 -42.44
N LYS A 84 -12.96 -24.46 -41.93
CA LYS A 84 -12.93 -23.18 -42.67
C LYS A 84 -12.15 -22.03 -42.03
N GLN A 85 -11.83 -22.02 -40.74
CA GLN A 85 -11.22 -20.83 -40.12
C GLN A 85 -10.08 -21.07 -39.13
N GLN A 86 -10.12 -22.16 -38.36
CA GLN A 86 -9.04 -22.53 -37.45
C GLN A 86 -9.02 -24.05 -37.42
N GLN A 87 -7.96 -24.69 -37.92
CA GLN A 87 -7.80 -26.15 -37.83
C GLN A 87 -7.53 -26.56 -36.37
N ARG A 88 -8.49 -26.33 -35.47
CA ARG A 88 -8.38 -26.52 -34.02
C ARG A 88 -9.58 -27.30 -33.48
N CYS A 89 -9.37 -28.03 -32.39
CA CYS A 89 -10.42 -28.75 -31.68
C CYS A 89 -11.19 -27.81 -30.73
N ASP A 90 -12.34 -28.24 -30.21
CA ASP A 90 -13.21 -27.40 -29.36
C ASP A 90 -12.52 -26.86 -28.10
N LEU A 91 -11.56 -27.61 -27.54
CA LEU A 91 -10.76 -27.15 -26.39
C LEU A 91 -9.71 -26.08 -26.75
N HIS A 92 -9.36 -25.97 -28.03
CA HIS A 92 -8.34 -25.06 -28.54
C HIS A 92 -8.89 -23.97 -29.46
N ILE A 93 -10.20 -23.91 -29.66
CA ILE A 93 -10.83 -22.76 -30.32
C ILE A 93 -10.84 -21.60 -29.33
N LEU A 94 -10.07 -20.57 -29.63
CA LEU A 94 -10.17 -19.29 -28.92
C LEU A 94 -11.27 -18.47 -29.57
N THR A 95 -12.22 -18.01 -28.77
CA THR A 95 -13.30 -17.12 -29.19
C THR A 95 -12.88 -15.66 -29.06
N CYS A 96 -13.47 -14.81 -29.90
CA CYS A 96 -13.21 -13.38 -29.93
C CYS A 96 -13.49 -12.73 -28.57
N ASN A 97 -12.54 -11.95 -28.05
CA ASN A 97 -12.67 -11.24 -26.76
C ASN A 97 -13.62 -10.02 -26.80
N VAL A 98 -14.45 -9.88 -27.84
CA VAL A 98 -15.46 -8.81 -27.92
C VAL A 98 -16.72 -9.31 -27.24
N PRO A 99 -17.32 -8.56 -26.30
CA PRO A 99 -18.53 -8.99 -25.60
C PRO A 99 -19.61 -9.48 -26.57
N ARG A 100 -20.16 -10.69 -26.30
CA ARG A 100 -21.19 -11.36 -27.11
C ARG A 100 -20.75 -11.80 -28.51
N CYS A 101 -19.45 -11.85 -28.80
CA CYS A 101 -18.94 -12.39 -30.06
C CYS A 101 -18.52 -13.85 -29.90
N GLU A 102 -19.25 -14.78 -30.52
CA GLU A 102 -18.93 -16.21 -30.49
C GLU A 102 -18.02 -16.66 -31.65
N ARG A 103 -17.60 -15.71 -32.50
CA ARG A 103 -16.74 -16.03 -33.63
C ARG A 103 -15.35 -16.45 -33.13
N PRO A 104 -14.71 -17.42 -33.80
CA PRO A 104 -13.33 -17.78 -33.51
C PRO A 104 -12.40 -16.58 -33.76
N CYS A 105 -11.30 -16.49 -33.00
CA CYS A 105 -10.24 -15.52 -33.22
C CYS A 105 -9.68 -15.57 -34.65
N TYR A 106 -9.02 -14.51 -35.08
CA TYR A 106 -8.34 -14.49 -36.36
C TYR A 106 -7.01 -15.26 -36.26
N GLU A 107 -6.77 -16.19 -37.18
CA GLU A 107 -5.47 -16.87 -37.31
C GLU A 107 -4.63 -16.13 -38.36
N ASN A 108 -3.47 -15.65 -37.94
CA ASN A 108 -2.51 -15.01 -38.82
C ASN A 108 -1.84 -16.05 -39.74
N ARG A 109 -1.17 -15.59 -40.79
CA ARG A 109 -0.46 -16.47 -41.75
C ARG A 109 0.65 -17.30 -41.11
N ASP A 110 1.17 -16.89 -39.95
CA ASP A 110 2.19 -17.60 -39.17
C ASP A 110 1.60 -18.63 -38.18
N GLY A 111 0.26 -18.79 -38.14
CA GLY A 111 -0.46 -19.67 -37.23
C GLY A 111 -0.68 -19.09 -35.83
N THR A 112 -0.24 -17.86 -35.55
CA THR A 112 -0.56 -17.17 -34.30
C THR A 112 -2.02 -16.74 -34.28
N LEU A 113 -2.65 -16.84 -33.11
CA LEU A 113 -4.04 -16.40 -32.93
C LEU A 113 -4.05 -14.97 -32.37
N ASP A 114 -4.90 -14.13 -32.97
CA ASP A 114 -5.24 -12.83 -32.40
C ASP A 114 -6.23 -12.99 -31.23
N ILE A 115 -6.48 -11.94 -30.47
CA ILE A 115 -7.49 -11.91 -29.41
C ILE A 115 -8.91 -11.66 -29.96
N VAL A 116 -9.04 -11.38 -31.26
CA VAL A 116 -10.30 -10.97 -31.91
C VAL A 116 -10.53 -11.67 -33.24
N CYS A 117 -11.80 -11.81 -33.66
CA CYS A 117 -12.15 -12.38 -34.95
C CYS A 117 -11.86 -11.42 -36.12
N ALA A 118 -11.86 -11.96 -37.35
CA ALA A 118 -11.61 -11.19 -38.58
C ALA A 118 -12.54 -9.97 -38.73
N ALA A 119 -13.79 -10.07 -38.29
CA ALA A 119 -14.75 -8.96 -38.35
C ALA A 119 -14.40 -7.80 -37.41
N HIS A 120 -13.70 -8.08 -36.30
CA HIS A 120 -13.29 -7.07 -35.33
C HIS A 120 -11.82 -6.66 -35.50
N TYR A 121 -11.06 -7.37 -36.33
CA TYR A 121 -9.64 -7.13 -36.56
C TYR A 121 -9.34 -5.66 -36.90
N GLY A 122 -10.13 -5.01 -37.76
CA GLY A 122 -9.93 -3.59 -38.08
C GLY A 122 -10.16 -2.63 -36.89
N SER A 123 -11.10 -2.95 -36.01
CA SER A 123 -11.49 -2.10 -34.87
C SER A 123 -10.44 -2.07 -33.75
N PHE A 124 -9.56 -3.08 -33.71
CA PHE A 124 -8.49 -3.20 -32.71
C PHE A 124 -7.20 -2.45 -33.07
N ASN A 125 -7.18 -1.72 -34.19
CA ASN A 125 -6.08 -0.83 -34.52
C ASN A 125 -6.12 0.44 -33.64
N CYS A 126 -4.94 0.91 -33.22
CA CYS A 126 -4.82 2.17 -32.52
C CYS A 126 -5.38 3.31 -33.37
N ALA A 127 -6.21 4.18 -32.79
CA ALA A 127 -6.75 5.35 -33.49
C ALA A 127 -5.71 6.46 -33.74
N TRP A 128 -4.47 6.28 -33.30
CA TRP A 128 -3.40 7.25 -33.50
C TRP A 128 -2.92 7.23 -34.95
N ALA A 129 -2.88 8.39 -35.60
CA ALA A 129 -2.49 8.51 -37.00
C ALA A 129 -1.11 7.89 -37.26
N GLY A 130 -1.04 6.95 -38.19
CA GLY A 130 0.20 6.24 -38.56
C GLY A 130 0.64 5.14 -37.60
N CYS A 131 -0.14 4.81 -36.56
CA CYS A 131 0.20 3.73 -35.65
C CYS A 131 -0.35 2.37 -36.12
N ALA A 132 0.54 1.42 -36.38
CA ALA A 132 0.16 0.04 -36.72
C ALA A 132 -0.05 -0.87 -35.50
N ARG A 133 0.09 -0.36 -34.27
CA ARG A 133 -0.04 -1.17 -33.04
C ARG A 133 -1.50 -1.44 -32.67
N ARG A 134 -1.71 -2.55 -31.97
CA ARG A 134 -3.02 -3.00 -31.49
C ARG A 134 -3.41 -2.35 -30.16
N LYS A 135 -4.72 -2.19 -29.95
CA LYS A 135 -5.33 -1.82 -28.67
C LYS A 135 -5.29 -3.02 -27.71
N PRO A 136 -5.08 -2.80 -26.41
CA PRO A 136 -5.11 -3.87 -25.40
C PRO A 136 -6.51 -4.46 -25.19
N GLY A 137 -7.58 -3.73 -25.53
CA GLY A 137 -8.95 -4.17 -25.34
C GLY A 137 -9.97 -3.33 -26.10
N TYR A 138 -11.21 -3.82 -26.14
CA TYR A 138 -12.32 -3.23 -26.89
C TYR A 138 -12.65 -1.79 -26.44
N ASP A 139 -12.60 -1.51 -25.14
CA ASP A 139 -12.99 -0.21 -24.57
C ASP A 139 -11.94 0.89 -24.75
N THR A 140 -10.79 0.56 -25.33
CA THR A 140 -9.67 1.50 -25.50
C THR A 140 -9.56 1.96 -26.94
N LYS A 141 -9.44 3.27 -27.16
CA LYS A 141 -9.24 3.84 -28.50
C LYS A 141 -7.77 3.82 -28.95
N TYR A 142 -6.84 3.62 -28.03
CA TYR A 142 -5.40 3.75 -28.26
C TYR A 142 -4.64 2.53 -27.75
N CYS A 143 -3.50 2.21 -28.37
CA CYS A 143 -2.57 1.20 -27.87
C CYS A 143 -1.92 1.67 -26.56
N LEU A 144 -1.26 0.76 -25.83
CA LEU A 144 -0.64 1.08 -24.54
C LEU A 144 0.37 2.24 -24.62
N GLU A 145 1.07 2.38 -25.75
CA GLU A 145 2.03 3.47 -25.93
C GLU A 145 1.35 4.82 -26.20
N HIS A 146 0.20 4.83 -26.88
CA HIS A 146 -0.52 6.05 -27.21
C HIS A 146 -1.66 6.37 -26.24
N LYS A 147 -1.96 5.49 -25.29
CA LYS A 147 -2.95 5.71 -24.23
C LYS A 147 -2.38 6.69 -23.19
N CYS A 148 -3.24 7.54 -22.63
CA CYS A 148 -2.88 8.35 -21.48
C CYS A 148 -2.42 7.45 -20.32
N ALA A 149 -1.29 7.78 -19.69
CA ALA A 149 -0.76 7.04 -18.55
C ALA A 149 -1.59 7.20 -17.27
N PHE A 150 -2.60 8.07 -17.26
CA PHE A 150 -3.48 8.29 -16.12
C PHE A 150 -4.51 7.16 -16.00
N GLY A 151 -4.19 6.13 -15.21
CA GLY A 151 -5.11 5.07 -14.78
C GLY A 151 -6.08 4.56 -15.87
N GLU A 152 -7.38 4.73 -15.61
CA GLU A 152 -8.47 4.28 -16.49
C GLU A 152 -8.82 5.26 -17.63
N CYS A 153 -8.00 6.28 -17.89
CA CYS A 153 -8.26 7.23 -18.97
C CYS A 153 -8.25 6.55 -20.34
N SER A 154 -9.36 6.65 -21.08
CA SER A 154 -9.53 6.06 -22.41
C SER A 154 -9.01 6.95 -23.55
N ARG A 155 -8.50 8.16 -23.22
CA ARG A 155 -8.00 9.14 -24.19
C ARG A 155 -6.55 8.86 -24.59
N GLY A 156 -6.17 9.43 -25.72
CA GLY A 156 -4.81 9.38 -26.25
C GLY A 156 -3.93 10.40 -25.54
N ARG A 157 -2.64 10.10 -25.42
CA ARG A 157 -1.63 11.05 -24.93
C ARG A 157 -1.41 12.21 -25.93
N GLU A 158 -0.68 13.25 -25.57
CA GLU A 158 -0.17 14.20 -26.58
C GLU A 158 1.09 13.64 -27.26
N ARG A 159 1.46 14.17 -28.45
CA ARG A 159 2.53 13.62 -29.30
C ARG A 159 3.84 13.36 -28.55
N ASP A 160 4.17 14.23 -27.61
CA ASP A 160 5.43 14.22 -26.85
C ASP A 160 5.22 14.14 -25.33
N ALA A 161 3.99 13.84 -24.87
CA ALA A 161 3.67 13.75 -23.44
C ALA A 161 3.19 12.36 -23.07
N LYS A 162 3.34 11.97 -21.80
CA LYS A 162 2.78 10.71 -21.28
C LYS A 162 1.28 10.81 -20.96
N TRP A 163 0.73 12.02 -20.94
CA TRP A 163 -0.64 12.32 -20.52
C TRP A 163 -1.43 12.94 -21.68
N CYS A 164 -2.76 12.84 -21.60
CA CYS A 164 -3.65 13.59 -22.48
C CYS A 164 -3.75 15.05 -22.03
N LYS A 165 -4.35 15.91 -22.87
CA LYS A 165 -4.54 17.34 -22.58
C LYS A 165 -5.19 17.64 -21.21
N GLU A 166 -6.13 16.80 -20.77
CA GLU A 166 -6.81 16.97 -19.46
C GLU A 166 -6.01 16.45 -18.28
N HIS A 167 -5.06 15.53 -18.52
CA HIS A 167 -4.26 14.94 -17.46
C HIS A 167 -2.84 15.48 -17.42
N LYS A 168 -2.50 16.46 -18.26
CA LYS A 168 -1.22 17.18 -18.25
C LYS A 168 -1.30 18.34 -17.27
N CYS A 169 -0.25 18.58 -16.50
CA CYS A 169 -0.17 19.75 -15.62
C CYS A 169 -0.31 21.04 -16.44
N ALA A 170 -1.12 21.99 -15.97
CA ALA A 170 -1.35 23.26 -16.65
C ALA A 170 -0.12 24.17 -16.75
N ILE A 171 0.94 23.91 -15.97
CA ILE A 171 2.19 24.65 -16.05
C ILE A 171 2.98 24.17 -17.27
N SER A 172 3.22 25.08 -18.21
CA SER A 172 3.79 24.79 -19.55
C SER A 172 5.15 24.10 -19.53
N SER A 173 5.96 24.32 -18.49
CA SER A 173 7.28 23.69 -18.33
C SER A 173 7.23 22.36 -17.56
N CYS A 174 6.03 21.85 -17.23
CA CYS A 174 5.86 20.65 -16.41
C CYS A 174 5.40 19.45 -17.23
N ASP A 175 6.30 18.51 -17.45
CA ASP A 175 5.97 17.21 -18.03
C ASP A 175 5.50 16.24 -16.95
N ARG A 176 4.50 16.62 -16.14
CA ARG A 176 3.90 15.70 -15.18
C ARG A 176 2.39 15.66 -15.31
N GLY A 177 1.82 14.55 -14.85
CA GLY A 177 0.39 14.36 -14.80
C GLY A 177 -0.26 15.15 -13.67
N VAL A 178 -1.53 15.50 -13.84
CA VAL A 178 -2.37 16.03 -12.77
C VAL A 178 -2.48 15.02 -11.62
N ARG A 179 -2.68 15.51 -10.39
CA ARG A 179 -2.74 14.65 -9.19
C ARG A 179 -3.96 13.71 -9.19
N GLU A 180 -5.11 14.23 -9.59
CA GLU A 180 -6.39 13.55 -9.58
C GLU A 180 -7.21 13.89 -10.83
N ASN A 181 -8.21 13.05 -11.13
CA ASN A 181 -9.03 13.26 -12.32
C ASN A 181 -9.83 14.57 -12.19
N GLY A 182 -9.70 15.46 -13.19
CA GLY A 182 -10.28 16.81 -13.14
C GLY A 182 -9.45 17.84 -12.36
N GLY A 183 -8.26 17.47 -11.85
CA GLY A 183 -7.28 18.42 -11.33
C GLY A 183 -6.66 19.27 -12.44
N VAL A 184 -6.01 20.37 -12.04
CA VAL A 184 -5.37 21.32 -12.98
C VAL A 184 -3.85 21.20 -12.94
N MET A 185 -3.29 20.71 -11.83
CA MET A 185 -1.86 20.74 -11.57
C MET A 185 -1.35 19.39 -11.04
N CYS A 186 -0.05 19.17 -11.16
CA CYS A 186 0.59 17.98 -10.58
C CYS A 186 0.81 18.16 -9.07
N LYS A 187 1.12 17.06 -8.37
CA LYS A 187 1.37 17.06 -6.91
C LYS A 187 2.37 18.13 -6.44
N ASP A 188 3.38 18.44 -7.25
CA ASP A 188 4.43 19.42 -6.92
C ASP A 188 4.04 20.86 -7.21
N HIS A 189 2.93 21.09 -7.89
CA HIS A 189 2.43 22.42 -8.20
C HIS A 189 1.13 22.73 -7.48
N GLU A 190 0.46 21.74 -6.89
CA GLU A 190 -0.70 21.90 -6.00
C GLU A 190 -0.30 21.99 -4.54
N CYS A 191 -0.92 22.89 -3.78
CA CYS A 191 -0.72 23.02 -2.34
C CYS A 191 -0.73 21.66 -1.62
N ASN A 192 0.24 21.43 -0.73
CA ASN A 192 0.32 20.17 0.02
C ASN A 192 -0.74 20.04 1.13
N SER A 193 -1.48 21.11 1.45
CA SER A 193 -2.54 21.07 2.45
C SER A 193 -3.72 20.21 1.96
N SER A 194 -4.35 19.49 2.88
CA SER A 194 -5.44 18.58 2.55
C SER A 194 -6.59 19.34 1.86
N ARG A 195 -7.07 18.81 0.72
CA ARG A 195 -8.17 19.38 -0.09
C ARG A 195 -7.91 20.76 -0.71
N CYS A 196 -6.71 21.31 -0.61
CA CYS A 196 -6.38 22.56 -1.30
C CYS A 196 -5.90 22.29 -2.73
N ARG A 197 -6.55 22.91 -3.72
CA ARG A 197 -6.18 22.81 -5.15
C ARG A 197 -5.50 24.07 -5.69
N LEU A 198 -5.16 25.02 -4.81
CA LEU A 198 -4.47 26.25 -5.20
C LEU A 198 -3.01 25.96 -5.57
N PRO A 199 -2.41 26.75 -6.48
CA PRO A 199 -1.01 26.62 -6.83
C PRO A 199 -0.10 26.85 -5.62
N ARG A 200 0.98 26.07 -5.51
CA ARG A 200 2.07 26.34 -4.57
C ARG A 200 2.76 27.65 -4.92
N MET A 201 3.27 28.34 -3.90
CA MET A 201 4.21 29.44 -4.13
C MET A 201 5.55 28.90 -4.65
N THR A 202 6.26 29.69 -5.47
CA THR A 202 7.57 29.32 -5.99
C THR A 202 8.55 28.98 -4.86
N GLY A 203 9.01 27.72 -4.81
CA GLY A 203 9.95 27.24 -3.80
C GLY A 203 9.34 26.92 -2.43
N ALA A 204 8.01 26.85 -2.32
CA ALA A 204 7.29 26.44 -1.11
C ALA A 204 6.40 25.21 -1.35
N ASP A 205 6.04 24.50 -0.27
CA ASP A 205 5.14 23.35 -0.33
C ASP A 205 3.65 23.71 -0.27
N PHE A 206 3.35 24.97 0.07
CA PHE A 206 1.99 25.46 0.32
C PHE A 206 1.65 26.66 -0.59
N CYS A 207 0.36 26.90 -0.80
CA CYS A 207 -0.13 28.11 -1.47
C CYS A 207 0.01 29.34 -0.57
N THR A 208 -0.36 30.53 -1.07
CA THR A 208 -0.35 31.78 -0.30
C THR A 208 -1.22 31.74 0.95
N ASP A 209 -2.28 30.93 0.94
CA ASP A 209 -3.21 30.81 2.07
C ASP A 209 -2.71 29.80 3.10
N HIS A 210 -2.14 28.68 2.68
CA HIS A 210 -1.63 27.67 3.61
C HIS A 210 -0.15 27.83 3.94
N GLY A 211 0.56 28.75 3.29
CA GLY A 211 1.96 29.05 3.56
C GLY A 211 2.12 30.07 4.69
N CYS A 212 3.09 29.86 5.57
CA CYS A 212 3.41 30.81 6.62
C CYS A 212 3.87 32.17 6.06
N LYS A 213 3.25 33.27 6.51
CA LYS A 213 3.63 34.64 6.14
C LYS A 213 5.03 35.09 6.61
N GLY A 214 5.65 34.35 7.51
CA GLY A 214 7.02 34.62 7.98
C GLY A 214 8.03 34.56 6.82
N LYS A 215 8.97 35.52 6.77
CA LYS A 215 10.01 35.58 5.73
C LYS A 215 10.82 34.27 5.70
N ASN A 216 11.01 33.71 4.51
CA ASN A 216 11.75 32.47 4.27
C ASN A 216 11.20 31.24 5.03
N CYS A 217 9.95 31.27 5.49
CA CYS A 217 9.31 30.14 6.15
C CYS A 217 8.62 29.24 5.11
N ARG A 218 8.89 27.93 5.15
CA ARG A 218 8.28 26.94 4.26
C ARG A 218 7.21 26.06 4.93
N PHE A 219 6.90 26.33 6.19
CA PHE A 219 5.95 25.54 6.98
C PHE A 219 4.50 25.95 6.72
N GLU A 220 3.57 25.03 6.98
CA GLU A 220 2.13 25.26 6.90
C GLU A 220 1.70 26.32 7.91
N ALA A 221 0.83 27.23 7.49
CA ALA A 221 0.19 28.21 8.36
C ALA A 221 -0.90 27.53 9.20
N ARG A 222 -0.99 27.90 10.48
CA ARG A 222 -2.03 27.39 11.40
C ARG A 222 -3.44 27.73 10.94
N PHE A 223 -3.59 28.86 10.24
CA PHE A 223 -4.84 29.35 9.67
C PHE A 223 -4.56 29.88 8.26
N PRO A 224 -5.56 29.91 7.36
CA PRO A 224 -5.43 30.54 6.04
C PRO A 224 -4.90 31.98 6.14
N GLY A 225 -3.80 32.27 5.45
CA GLY A 225 -3.09 33.54 5.49
C GLY A 225 -2.42 33.84 6.83
N GLY A 226 -2.09 32.82 7.63
CA GLY A 226 -1.53 32.97 8.97
C GLY A 226 -0.01 32.75 9.06
N TYR A 227 0.41 32.36 10.26
CA TYR A 227 1.79 32.01 10.60
C TYR A 227 1.86 30.53 11.00
N CYS A 228 3.03 29.89 10.86
CA CYS A 228 3.20 28.50 11.26
C CYS A 228 3.19 28.33 12.78
N GLU A 229 2.54 27.27 13.25
CA GLU A 229 2.35 26.99 14.69
C GLU A 229 3.68 26.87 15.44
N GLU A 230 4.68 26.22 14.84
CA GLU A 230 5.94 25.91 15.50
C GLU A 230 6.79 27.14 15.82
N ARG A 231 6.83 28.12 14.91
CA ARG A 231 7.84 29.20 14.97
C ARG A 231 7.29 30.60 14.98
N HIS A 232 6.19 30.85 14.27
CA HIS A 232 5.77 32.22 13.97
C HIS A 232 4.39 32.55 14.53
N ALA A 233 3.50 31.60 14.78
CA ALA A 233 2.18 31.87 15.36
C ALA A 233 2.26 32.04 16.87
N CYS A 234 1.46 32.95 17.42
CA CYS A 234 1.29 33.09 18.86
C CYS A 234 0.79 31.77 19.49
N ILE A 235 1.36 31.40 20.64
CA ILE A 235 0.97 30.19 21.40
C ILE A 235 -0.48 30.23 21.89
N VAL A 236 -1.05 31.43 22.07
CA VAL A 236 -2.45 31.59 22.47
C VAL A 236 -3.35 31.08 21.35
N GLY A 237 -4.24 30.14 21.68
CA GLY A 237 -5.18 29.53 20.73
C GLY A 237 -5.95 30.58 19.94
N MET A 238 -6.15 30.32 18.64
CA MET A 238 -6.91 31.18 17.72
C MET A 238 -6.32 32.58 17.43
N CYS A 239 -5.16 32.91 17.99
CA CYS A 239 -4.50 34.17 17.68
C CYS A 239 -3.81 34.10 16.31
N SER A 240 -4.19 34.98 15.39
CA SER A 240 -3.60 35.10 14.04
C SER A 240 -2.33 35.97 13.99
N ASN A 241 -1.98 36.62 15.11
CA ASN A 241 -0.82 37.51 15.18
C ASN A 241 0.50 36.72 15.26
N PRO A 242 1.60 37.27 14.71
CA PRO A 242 2.89 36.65 14.81
C PRO A 242 3.44 36.72 16.24
N ARG A 243 4.33 35.79 16.59
CA ARG A 243 5.17 35.89 17.79
C ARG A 243 5.96 37.19 17.76
N SER A 244 6.13 37.80 18.92
CA SER A 244 6.95 38.99 19.04
C SER A 244 8.40 38.66 18.70
N THR A 245 8.99 39.42 17.78
CA THR A 245 10.43 39.37 17.50
C THR A 245 11.23 40.21 18.50
N VAL A 246 10.56 40.96 19.37
CA VAL A 246 11.20 41.77 20.40
C VAL A 246 11.78 40.84 21.46
N MET A 247 13.10 40.83 21.60
CA MET A 247 13.78 40.09 22.66
C MET A 247 13.30 40.59 24.01
N SER A 248 12.87 39.69 24.89
CA SER A 248 12.55 40.07 26.26
C SER A 248 13.83 40.53 26.96
N SER A 249 13.88 41.81 27.34
CA SER A 249 15.03 42.44 28.00
C SER A 249 15.49 41.73 29.29
N THR A 250 14.62 40.91 29.89
CA THR A 250 14.88 40.23 31.16
C THR A 250 15.59 38.88 31.01
N LEU A 251 15.46 38.21 29.85
CA LEU A 251 15.99 36.85 29.67
C LEU A 251 16.71 36.62 28.33
N GLY A 252 16.65 37.56 27.38
CA GLY A 252 17.23 37.35 26.05
C GLY A 252 16.55 36.23 25.26
N ILE A 253 15.34 35.80 25.65
CA ILE A 253 14.57 34.75 25.00
C ILE A 253 13.44 35.40 24.18
N PHE A 254 13.20 34.89 22.98
CA PHE A 254 12.03 35.25 22.16
C PHE A 254 10.75 34.78 22.84
N THR A 255 9.74 35.65 22.94
CA THR A 255 8.47 35.25 23.54
C THR A 255 7.66 34.39 22.57
N ASP A 256 7.05 33.33 23.08
CA ASP A 256 6.11 32.46 22.37
C ASP A 256 4.74 33.14 22.08
N ARG A 257 4.53 34.34 22.62
CA ARG A 257 3.33 35.17 22.47
C ARG A 257 3.54 36.33 21.50
N CYS A 258 2.45 36.83 20.93
CA CYS A 258 2.44 38.10 20.20
C CYS A 258 2.61 39.28 21.18
N VAL A 259 2.90 40.48 20.66
CA VAL A 259 3.13 41.69 21.47
C VAL A 259 1.97 41.98 22.42
N GLU A 260 0.73 41.79 21.96
CA GLU A 260 -0.48 42.04 22.75
C GLU A 260 -0.65 41.04 23.89
N HIS A 261 -0.52 39.73 23.60
CA HIS A 261 -0.60 38.70 24.63
C HIS A 261 0.59 38.73 25.61
N ASP A 262 1.78 39.16 25.18
CA ASP A 262 2.90 39.37 26.11
C ASP A 262 2.63 40.54 27.06
N ARG A 263 2.05 41.65 26.56
CA ARG A 263 1.64 42.78 27.42
C ARG A 263 0.62 42.35 28.47
N LEU A 264 -0.43 41.62 28.07
CA LEU A 264 -1.46 41.13 29.00
C LEU A 264 -0.87 40.16 30.05
N ASN A 265 0.03 39.27 29.64
CA ASN A 265 0.69 38.34 30.54
C ASN A 265 1.60 39.05 31.57
N ARG A 266 2.30 40.12 31.18
CA ARG A 266 3.10 40.93 32.12
C ARG A 266 2.24 41.65 33.15
N VAL A 267 1.07 42.17 32.75
CA VAL A 267 0.11 42.79 33.67
C VAL A 267 -0.44 41.76 34.66
N GLY A 268 -0.82 40.58 34.18
CA GLY A 268 -1.30 39.49 35.04
C GLY A 268 -0.27 39.03 36.07
N ARG A 269 1.02 38.92 35.70
CA ARG A 269 2.09 38.56 36.65
C ARG A 269 2.33 39.62 37.72
N ARG A 270 2.29 40.91 37.38
CA ARG A 270 2.46 41.99 38.37
C ARG A 270 1.36 42.02 39.41
N LEU A 271 0.14 41.62 39.04
CA LEU A 271 -0.96 41.48 39.98
C LEU A 271 -0.77 40.22 40.87
N SER A 272 -0.30 39.12 40.31
CA SER A 272 -0.04 37.88 41.07
C SER A 272 1.12 37.97 42.07
N THR A 273 2.15 38.80 41.86
CA THR A 273 3.28 38.91 42.80
C THR A 273 2.96 39.75 44.05
N ASN A 274 1.88 40.54 44.03
CA ASN A 274 1.43 41.29 45.21
C ASN A 274 0.41 40.52 46.07
N ASP A 275 -0.10 39.40 45.57
CA ASP A 275 -0.93 38.46 46.33
C ASP A 275 -0.13 37.19 46.65
N MET A 276 0.80 37.28 47.61
CA MET A 276 1.26 36.09 48.34
C MET A 276 0.01 35.39 48.88
N PRO A 277 -0.37 34.20 48.35
CA PRO A 277 -1.64 33.58 48.66
C PRO A 277 -1.72 33.40 50.16
N GLU A 278 -2.87 33.73 50.74
CA GLU A 278 -3.13 33.61 52.18
C GLU A 278 -2.66 32.25 52.73
N ARG A 279 -2.73 31.21 51.89
CA ARG A 279 -2.21 29.86 52.10
C ARG A 279 -0.72 29.78 52.47
N GLU A 280 0.19 30.47 51.79
CA GLU A 280 1.62 30.44 52.14
C GLU A 280 1.91 31.22 53.43
N ARG A 281 1.12 32.29 53.68
CA ARG A 281 1.13 32.99 54.98
C ARG A 281 0.61 32.09 56.11
N TRP A 282 -0.35 31.21 55.82
CA TRP A 282 -0.85 30.20 56.74
C TRP A 282 0.14 29.04 56.96
N GLU A 283 0.80 28.55 55.91
CA GLU A 283 1.81 27.49 56.01
C GLU A 283 3.05 27.97 56.78
N GLY A 284 3.50 29.22 56.54
CA GLY A 284 4.57 29.83 57.34
C GLY A 284 4.18 30.13 58.80
N ARG A 285 2.88 30.31 59.10
CA ARG A 285 2.38 30.38 60.48
C ARG A 285 2.34 28.98 61.12
N ARG A 286 1.89 27.96 60.39
CA ARG A 286 1.85 26.57 60.85
C ARG A 286 3.25 26.04 61.15
N HIS A 287 4.26 26.36 60.33
CA HIS A 287 5.64 25.92 60.57
C HIS A 287 6.21 26.52 61.86
N ARG A 288 6.01 27.83 62.08
CA ARG A 288 6.40 28.49 63.34
C ARG A 288 5.74 27.86 64.57
N TYR A 289 4.44 27.56 64.50
CA TYR A 289 3.75 26.85 65.59
C TYR A 289 4.30 25.44 65.83
N SER A 290 4.68 24.72 64.77
CA SER A 290 5.29 23.39 64.90
C SER A 290 6.64 23.46 65.60
N ASP A 291 7.48 24.42 65.19
CA ASP A 291 8.82 24.63 65.74
C ASP A 291 8.74 25.05 67.22
N ASP A 292 7.76 25.89 67.58
CA ASP A 292 7.51 26.28 68.96
C ASP A 292 7.08 25.07 69.83
N ILE A 293 6.23 24.19 69.32
CA ILE A 293 5.81 22.96 70.00
C ILE A 293 7.01 22.02 70.21
N GLU A 294 7.85 21.83 69.19
CA GLU A 294 9.06 21.00 69.30
C GLU A 294 10.07 21.61 70.27
N SER A 295 10.24 22.93 70.27
CA SER A 295 11.07 23.67 71.22
C SER A 295 10.58 23.52 72.67
N MET A 296 9.26 23.52 72.89
CA MET A 296 8.69 23.23 74.21
C MET A 296 8.95 21.79 74.65
N ARG A 297 8.73 20.81 73.77
CA ARG A 297 9.00 19.39 74.06
C ARG A 297 10.47 19.14 74.40
N ARG A 298 11.40 19.80 73.70
CA ARG A 298 12.84 19.68 73.97
C ARG A 298 13.20 20.19 75.37
N ARG A 299 12.69 21.37 75.74
CA ARG A 299 12.89 21.95 77.09
C ARG A 299 12.31 21.06 78.19
N GLU A 300 11.17 20.44 77.95
CA GLU A 300 10.57 19.50 78.90
C GLU A 300 11.39 18.22 79.06
N LEU A 301 11.91 17.67 77.95
CA LEU A 301 12.78 16.50 77.98
C LEU A 301 14.08 16.78 78.75
N GLU A 302 14.70 17.95 78.52
CA GLU A 302 15.88 18.40 79.25
C GLU A 302 15.62 18.56 80.76
N ARG A 303 14.44 19.08 81.13
CA ARG A 303 14.01 19.18 82.54
C ARG A 303 13.91 17.80 83.19
N LEU A 304 13.25 16.85 82.53
CA LEU A 304 13.11 15.47 83.02
C LEU A 304 14.46 14.76 83.14
N GLN A 305 15.34 14.91 82.14
CA GLN A 305 16.70 14.36 82.21
C GLN A 305 17.51 14.96 83.35
N LYS A 306 17.36 16.26 83.62
CA LYS A 306 18.00 16.91 84.76
C LYS A 306 17.47 16.35 86.09
N GLU A 307 16.16 16.24 86.26
CA GLU A 307 15.55 15.63 87.45
C GLU A 307 16.00 14.18 87.66
N GLN A 308 16.12 13.41 86.57
CA GLN A 308 16.60 12.04 86.63
C GLN A 308 18.07 11.98 87.07
N ARG A 309 18.94 12.82 86.51
CA ARG A 309 20.34 12.93 86.95
C ARG A 309 20.45 13.34 88.41
N GLU A 310 19.66 14.32 88.87
CA GLU A 310 19.63 14.73 90.28
C GLU A 310 19.13 13.59 91.19
N ARG A 311 18.20 12.74 90.72
CA ARG A 311 17.77 11.55 91.46
C ARG A 311 18.87 10.49 91.52
N GLU A 312 19.52 10.19 90.40
CA GLU A 312 20.66 9.27 90.33
C GLU A 312 21.84 9.75 91.19
N GLU A 313 22.11 11.06 91.20
CA GLU A 313 23.11 11.68 92.09
C GLU A 313 22.73 11.52 93.57
N ARG A 314 21.45 11.70 93.94
CA ARG A 314 20.98 11.45 95.30
C ARG A 314 21.06 9.97 95.70
N GLU A 315 20.82 9.05 94.76
CA GLU A 315 20.93 7.62 95.01
C GLU A 315 22.41 7.18 95.14
N THR A 316 23.30 7.71 94.29
CA THR A 316 24.74 7.42 94.35
C THR A 316 25.45 8.11 95.52
N HIS A 317 25.04 9.34 95.88
CA HIS A 317 25.55 10.09 97.04
C HIS A 317 24.59 10.02 98.23
N GLY A 318 23.88 8.89 98.38
CA GLY A 318 23.06 8.62 99.55
C GLY A 318 23.83 8.93 100.85
N PRO A 319 23.14 9.31 101.94
CA PRO A 319 23.68 10.07 103.09
C PRO A 319 24.76 9.36 103.95
N TYR A 320 25.45 8.35 103.43
CA TYR A 320 26.48 7.56 104.08
C TYR A 320 27.89 7.92 103.55
N ALA A 321 28.34 9.15 103.81
CA ALA A 321 29.75 9.51 103.68
C ALA A 321 30.16 10.69 104.58
N TYR A 322 29.84 10.63 105.88
CA TYR A 322 30.71 11.25 106.88
C TYR A 322 30.62 10.53 108.23
N SER A 323 31.13 9.29 108.24
CA SER A 323 31.50 8.58 109.46
C SER A 323 32.90 9.01 109.90
N GLY A 324 32.97 9.75 111.01
CA GLY A 324 34.08 9.74 111.96
C GLY A 324 35.35 10.48 111.57
N TRP A 325 35.88 11.28 112.50
CA TRP A 325 37.27 11.35 112.99
C TRP A 325 37.41 12.70 113.72
N ASP A 326 37.18 12.79 115.04
CA ASP A 326 38.05 12.47 116.18
C ASP A 326 38.86 13.68 116.72
N ARG A 327 38.66 13.94 118.02
CA ARG A 327 39.54 14.59 119.02
C ARG A 327 40.22 15.95 118.76
N ARG A 328 39.84 16.92 119.60
CA ARG A 328 40.61 17.24 120.82
C ARG A 328 39.78 18.01 121.85
#